data_AF-A0A0R3EUU3-F1
#
_entry.id   AF-A0A0R3EUU3-F1
#
_cell.length_a   1.000
_cell.length_b   1.000
_cell.length_c   1.000
_cell.angle_alpha   90.00
_cell.angle_beta   90.00
_cell.angle_gamma   90.00
#
_symmetry.space_group_name_H-M   'P 1'
#
loop_
_entity.id
_entity.type
_entity.pdbx_description
1 polymer ?
#
loop_
_entity_poly.entity_id
_entity_poly.type
_entity_poly.pdbx_seq_one_letter_code
_entity_poly.pdbx_strand_id
1 'polypeptide(L)'
;MLSDPAAAAWRAAGQPTVEGPPPTLGKCGRCGATDLTVASSRIVSEFFTGFEAWPYGSRRLCVPCTWGYTNRPADAKPLLITTDTVTEYSDASHLCEVLTAGALPANSAVVVPAFNKLRRRHHILPTTQWAHLATDTLLFPWDTGAAQRLADLAWLRHSVGASWSQLQRAAPEPKLITTRPHQSWPRILTAWTQLQPWRRIPPLWDAARSLTAPPKP
;
A
#
# COMPACT_ATOMS: atom_id res chain seq x y z
N MET A 1 -22.60 4.06 2.51
CA MET A 1 -21.23 4.45 2.91
C MET A 1 -20.39 3.20 2.89
N LEU A 2 -19.29 3.18 2.14
CA LEU A 2 -18.33 2.09 2.27
C LEU A 2 -17.71 2.16 3.66
N SER A 3 -17.68 1.05 4.38
CA SER A 3 -16.92 0.93 5.62
C SER A 3 -15.45 1.25 5.36
N ASP A 4 -14.73 1.82 6.32
CA ASP A 4 -13.28 2.01 6.22
C ASP A 4 -12.53 0.68 5.95
N PRO A 5 -11.41 0.67 5.18
CA PRO A 5 -10.66 -0.55 4.87
C PRO A 5 -10.18 -1.35 6.08
N ALA A 6 -9.79 -0.70 7.17
CA ALA A 6 -9.41 -1.40 8.40
C ALA A 6 -10.63 -2.10 9.03
N ALA A 7 -11.83 -1.54 8.89
CA ALA A 7 -13.06 -2.18 9.33
C ALA A 7 -13.45 -3.39 8.46
N ALA A 8 -13.23 -3.30 7.15
CA ALA A 8 -13.39 -4.46 6.26
C ALA A 8 -12.38 -5.57 6.60
N ALA A 9 -11.12 -5.20 6.84
CA ALA A 9 -10.08 -6.16 7.23
C ALA A 9 -10.34 -6.84 8.57
N TRP A 10 -10.79 -6.08 9.57
CA TRP A 10 -11.21 -6.64 10.86
C TRP A 10 -12.38 -7.62 10.72
N ARG A 11 -13.37 -7.30 9.87
CA ARG A 11 -14.49 -8.22 9.60
C ARG A 11 -14.04 -9.49 8.89
N ALA A 12 -13.19 -9.37 7.88
CA ALA A 12 -12.63 -10.52 7.16
C ALA A 12 -11.79 -11.43 8.08
N ALA A 13 -11.13 -10.86 9.10
CA ALA A 13 -10.39 -11.60 10.12
C ALA A 13 -11.28 -12.29 11.17
N GLY A 14 -12.62 -12.29 11.01
CA GLY A 14 -13.54 -12.91 11.96
C GLY A 14 -13.91 -12.04 13.15
N GLN A 15 -13.75 -10.72 13.04
CA GLN A 15 -14.09 -9.74 14.09
C GLN A 15 -13.41 -10.03 15.43
N PRO A 16 -12.07 -10.19 15.45
CA PRO A 16 -11.35 -10.50 16.68
C PRO A 16 -11.59 -9.43 17.74
N THR A 17 -11.75 -9.89 18.98
CA THR A 17 -11.87 -9.02 20.15
C THR A 17 -10.55 -8.29 20.38
N VAL A 18 -10.62 -7.03 20.79
CA VAL A 18 -9.43 -6.28 21.17
C VAL A 18 -9.31 -6.25 22.68
N GLU A 19 -8.10 -6.50 23.19
CA GLU A 19 -7.82 -6.47 24.63
C GLU A 19 -8.03 -5.06 25.20
N GLY A 20 -8.70 -4.99 26.35
CA GLY A 20 -8.91 -3.74 27.08
C GLY A 20 -10.17 -3.71 27.94
N PRO A 21 -10.38 -2.59 28.67
CA PRO A 21 -11.63 -2.36 29.40
C PRO A 21 -12.83 -2.29 28.44
N PRO A 22 -14.06 -2.48 28.96
CA PRO A 22 -15.26 -2.48 28.14
C PRO A 22 -15.34 -1.23 27.24
N PRO A 23 -15.51 -1.41 25.92
CA PRO A 23 -15.72 -0.30 25.01
C PRO A 23 -16.95 0.52 25.43
N THR A 24 -16.89 1.83 25.25
CA THR A 24 -18.04 2.73 25.47
C THR A 24 -18.46 3.35 24.16
N LEU A 25 -19.75 3.61 24.00
CA LEU A 25 -20.27 4.29 22.81
C LEU A 25 -19.60 5.67 22.66
N GLY A 26 -19.14 5.99 21.45
CA GLY A 26 -18.51 7.27 21.16
C GLY A 26 -18.07 7.38 19.70
N LYS A 27 -17.56 8.57 19.34
CA LYS A 27 -17.02 8.82 18.00
C LYS A 27 -15.56 8.40 17.92
N CYS A 28 -15.22 7.61 16.90
CA CYS A 28 -13.85 7.26 16.57
C CYS A 28 -13.10 8.48 16.04
N GLY A 29 -11.96 8.81 16.62
CA GLY A 29 -11.09 9.90 16.20
C GLY A 29 -10.50 9.72 14.80
N ARG A 30 -10.28 8.47 14.39
CA ARG A 30 -9.66 8.13 13.10
C ARG A 30 -10.67 8.10 11.95
N CYS A 31 -11.65 7.19 12.02
CA CYS A 31 -12.59 6.95 10.90
C CYS A 31 -13.92 7.69 11.05
N GLY A 32 -14.16 8.37 12.18
CA GLY A 32 -15.37 9.15 12.39
C GLY A 32 -16.63 8.36 12.72
N ALA A 33 -16.57 7.02 12.71
CA ALA A 33 -17.70 6.15 13.05
C ALA A 33 -18.15 6.36 14.50
N THR A 34 -19.47 6.34 14.73
CA THR A 34 -20.08 6.33 16.06
C THR A 34 -20.39 4.90 16.45
N ASP A 35 -19.58 4.33 17.36
CA ASP A 35 -19.65 2.91 17.73
C ASP A 35 -19.02 2.70 19.12
N LEU A 36 -18.89 1.46 19.56
CA LEU A 36 -18.09 1.05 20.70
C LEU A 36 -16.61 1.44 20.48
N THR A 37 -16.10 2.27 21.38
CA THR A 37 -14.75 2.82 21.32
C THR A 37 -13.96 2.58 22.60
N VAL A 38 -12.64 2.51 22.46
CA VAL A 38 -11.66 2.43 23.55
C VAL A 38 -10.74 3.66 23.54
N ALA A 39 -10.17 4.01 24.69
CA ALA A 39 -9.22 5.11 24.79
C ALA A 39 -7.94 4.81 24.00
N SER A 40 -7.53 5.72 23.13
CA SER A 40 -6.39 5.48 22.23
C SER A 40 -5.05 5.37 22.96
N SER A 41 -4.88 6.04 24.11
CA SER A 41 -3.66 5.98 24.94
C SER A 41 -3.30 4.58 25.45
N ARG A 42 -4.23 3.62 25.39
CA ARG A 42 -3.99 2.21 25.74
C ARG A 42 -3.48 1.36 24.58
N ILE A 43 -3.59 1.87 23.36
CA ILE A 43 -3.45 1.12 22.11
C ILE A 43 -2.24 1.62 21.34
N VAL A 44 -2.04 2.93 21.38
CA VAL A 44 -0.98 3.64 20.71
C VAL A 44 -0.39 4.67 21.65
N SER A 45 0.93 4.85 21.61
CA SER A 45 1.61 5.87 22.43
C SER A 45 1.34 7.26 21.87
N GLU A 46 0.87 8.20 22.71
CA GLU A 46 0.58 9.60 22.36
C GLU A 46 1.68 10.27 21.52
N PHE A 47 2.94 9.94 21.82
CA PHE A 47 4.12 10.49 21.13
C PHE A 47 4.47 9.86 19.76
N PHE A 48 4.00 8.65 19.44
CA PHE A 48 4.55 7.86 18.33
C PHE A 48 3.60 7.61 17.16
N THR A 49 2.28 7.77 17.33
CA THR A 49 1.31 7.46 16.27
C THR A 49 0.64 8.67 15.62
N GLY A 50 1.12 9.88 15.93
CA GLY A 50 0.61 11.11 15.30
C GLY A 50 -0.88 11.33 15.57
N PHE A 51 -1.27 11.30 16.85
CA PHE A 51 -2.66 11.52 17.29
C PHE A 51 -3.27 12.80 16.71
N GLU A 52 -2.45 13.83 16.53
CA GLU A 52 -2.83 15.12 15.96
C GLU A 52 -3.28 15.03 14.50
N ALA A 53 -2.91 13.96 13.78
CA ALA A 53 -3.32 13.73 12.40
C ALA A 53 -4.73 13.13 12.27
N TRP A 54 -5.41 12.82 13.38
CA TRP A 54 -6.75 12.25 13.36
C TRP A 54 -7.82 13.31 13.09
N PRO A 55 -8.57 13.20 11.97
CA PRO A 55 -9.39 14.30 11.48
C PRO A 55 -10.64 14.59 12.32
N TYR A 56 -11.04 13.68 13.22
CA TYR A 56 -12.28 13.81 13.99
C TYR A 56 -12.09 14.19 15.46
N GLY A 57 -10.86 14.54 15.88
CA GLY A 57 -10.58 15.20 17.16
C GLY A 57 -10.87 14.40 18.44
N SER A 58 -11.26 13.12 18.34
CA SER A 58 -11.54 12.25 19.49
C SER A 58 -10.30 11.43 19.86
N ARG A 59 -10.00 11.33 21.16
CA ARG A 59 -8.93 10.45 21.69
C ARG A 59 -9.42 9.00 21.92
N ARG A 60 -10.31 8.53 21.04
CA ARG A 60 -10.90 7.19 21.12
C ARG A 60 -10.91 6.54 19.75
N LEU A 61 -10.74 5.22 19.73
CA LEU A 61 -10.77 4.42 18.52
C LEU A 61 -11.90 3.41 18.61
N CYS A 62 -12.66 3.22 17.52
CA CYS A 62 -13.60 2.11 17.45
C CYS A 62 -12.84 0.78 17.36
N VAL A 63 -13.49 -0.32 17.75
CA VAL A 63 -12.88 -1.67 17.80
C VAL A 63 -12.09 -2.03 16.53
N PRO A 64 -12.58 -1.79 15.30
CA PRO A 64 -11.81 -2.11 14.10
C PRO A 64 -10.56 -1.24 13.91
N CYS A 65 -10.61 0.05 14.26
CA CYS A 65 -9.43 0.91 14.21
C CYS A 65 -8.39 0.46 15.23
N THR A 66 -8.84 0.11 16.43
CA THR A 66 -8.01 -0.43 17.50
C THR A 66 -7.31 -1.71 17.05
N TRP A 67 -8.03 -2.62 16.42
CA TRP A 67 -7.45 -3.83 15.83
C TRP A 67 -6.41 -3.50 14.75
N GLY A 68 -6.69 -2.53 13.88
CA GLY A 68 -5.74 -2.08 12.85
C GLY A 68 -4.42 -1.55 13.43
N TYR A 69 -4.44 -0.92 14.61
CA TYR A 69 -3.23 -0.45 15.31
C TYR A 69 -2.53 -1.53 16.13
N THR A 70 -3.21 -2.61 16.50
CA THR A 70 -2.57 -3.73 17.23
C THR A 70 -1.90 -4.74 16.30
N ASN A 71 -2.30 -4.78 15.02
CA ASN A 71 -1.59 -5.51 13.99
C ASN A 71 -0.21 -4.88 13.72
N ARG A 72 0.84 -5.59 14.13
CA ARG A 72 2.21 -5.08 14.13
C ARG A 72 2.75 -4.89 12.71
N PRO A 73 3.42 -3.76 12.42
CA PRO A 73 4.02 -3.51 11.10
C PRO A 73 5.06 -4.55 10.66
N ALA A 74 5.78 -5.17 11.61
CA ALA A 74 6.85 -6.13 11.31
C ALA A 74 6.35 -7.38 10.57
N ASP A 75 5.16 -7.86 10.92
CA ASP A 75 4.53 -9.06 10.37
C ASP A 75 3.60 -8.76 9.19
N ALA A 76 3.51 -7.48 8.79
CA ALA A 76 2.63 -7.07 7.71
C ALA A 76 3.01 -7.80 6.41
N LYS A 77 2.06 -8.58 5.92
CA LYS A 77 2.06 -9.16 4.58
C LYS A 77 1.44 -8.15 3.60
N PRO A 78 1.77 -8.24 2.30
CA PRO A 78 1.02 -7.54 1.28
C PRO A 78 -0.44 -8.02 1.26
N LEU A 79 -1.39 -7.09 1.16
CA LEU A 79 -2.82 -7.38 1.23
C LEU A 79 -3.56 -6.79 0.03
N LEU A 80 -4.55 -7.53 -0.47
CA LEU A 80 -5.67 -6.96 -1.20
C LEU A 80 -6.88 -6.97 -0.26
N ILE A 81 -7.41 -5.79 0.03
CA ILE A 81 -8.58 -5.59 0.88
C ILE A 81 -9.73 -5.20 -0.04
N THR A 82 -10.85 -5.90 0.07
CA THR A 82 -12.13 -5.50 -0.51
C THR A 82 -13.13 -5.23 0.62
N THR A 83 -14.35 -4.83 0.29
CA THR A 83 -15.44 -4.68 1.27
C THR A 83 -15.73 -5.95 2.06
N ASP A 84 -15.48 -7.11 1.45
CA ASP A 84 -15.98 -8.41 1.89
C ASP A 84 -14.85 -9.40 2.21
N THR A 85 -13.67 -9.19 1.63
CA THR A 85 -12.53 -10.12 1.75
C THR A 85 -11.23 -9.40 2.04
N VAL A 86 -10.32 -10.11 2.71
CA VAL A 86 -8.90 -9.78 2.74
C VAL A 86 -8.12 -10.96 2.22
N THR A 87 -7.34 -10.72 1.18
CA THR A 87 -6.42 -11.70 0.62
C THR A 87 -5.00 -11.32 1.03
N GLU A 88 -4.37 -12.17 1.84
CA GLU A 88 -2.96 -12.03 2.18
C GLU A 88 -2.10 -12.69 1.10
N TYR A 89 -1.02 -12.02 0.71
CA TYR A 89 -0.04 -12.56 -0.22
C TYR A 89 1.26 -12.85 0.52
N SER A 90 1.97 -13.91 0.11
CA SER A 90 3.29 -14.26 0.66
C SER A 90 4.37 -13.25 0.24
N ASP A 91 4.25 -12.69 -0.97
CA ASP A 91 5.17 -11.70 -1.54
C ASP A 91 4.40 -10.63 -2.34
N ALA A 92 4.95 -9.42 -2.39
CA ALA A 92 4.30 -8.28 -3.04
C ALA A 92 4.22 -8.47 -4.56
N SER A 93 5.10 -9.27 -5.16
CA SER A 93 5.08 -9.56 -6.60
C SER A 93 3.76 -10.15 -7.07
N HIS A 94 3.03 -10.91 -6.23
CA HIS A 94 1.73 -11.47 -6.58
C HIS A 94 0.63 -10.40 -6.74
N LEU A 95 0.83 -9.20 -6.18
CA LEU A 95 -0.08 -8.07 -6.38
C LEU A 95 0.17 -7.33 -7.71
N CYS A 96 1.24 -7.66 -8.43
CA CYS A 96 1.56 -6.98 -9.69
C CYS A 96 0.42 -7.11 -10.70
N GLU A 97 -0.08 -8.33 -10.91
CA GLU A 97 -1.16 -8.58 -11.88
C GLU A 97 -2.40 -7.78 -11.53
N VAL A 98 -2.82 -7.80 -10.25
CA VAL A 98 -3.95 -7.03 -9.73
C VAL A 98 -3.79 -5.54 -10.00
N LEU A 99 -2.61 -4.98 -9.70
CA LEU A 99 -2.35 -3.55 -9.82
C LEU A 99 -2.09 -3.09 -11.27
N THR A 100 -1.71 -4.00 -12.16
CA THR A 100 -1.56 -3.70 -13.61
C THR A 100 -2.86 -3.85 -14.39
N ALA A 101 -3.89 -4.50 -13.82
CA ALA A 101 -5.18 -4.68 -14.48
C ALA A 101 -5.95 -3.38 -14.72
N GLY A 102 -5.67 -2.32 -13.93
CA GLY A 102 -6.29 -1.02 -14.08
C GLY A 102 -6.33 -0.22 -12.78
N ALA A 103 -7.16 0.83 -12.77
CA ALA A 103 -7.44 1.60 -11.56
C ALA A 103 -8.03 0.69 -10.48
N LEU A 104 -7.66 0.91 -9.21
CA LEU A 104 -8.26 0.16 -8.11
C LEU A 104 -9.74 0.56 -7.99
N PRO A 105 -10.66 -0.41 -7.92
CA PRO A 105 -12.06 -0.14 -7.66
C PRO A 105 -12.27 0.68 -6.38
N ALA A 106 -13.36 1.45 -6.34
CA ALA A 106 -13.73 2.27 -5.18
C ALA A 106 -14.03 1.46 -3.90
N ASN A 107 -14.10 0.14 -3.98
CA ASN A 107 -14.30 -0.79 -2.87
C ASN A 107 -13.09 -1.70 -2.62
N SER A 108 -11.94 -1.40 -3.23
CA SER A 108 -10.70 -2.17 -3.09
C SER A 108 -9.55 -1.28 -2.64
N ALA A 109 -8.68 -1.80 -1.78
CA ALA A 109 -7.46 -1.14 -1.34
C ALA A 109 -6.32 -2.14 -1.32
N VAL A 110 -5.11 -1.69 -1.61
CA VAL A 110 -3.93 -2.55 -1.60
C VAL A 110 -2.93 -2.05 -0.58
N VAL A 111 -2.40 -2.96 0.24
CA VAL A 111 -1.35 -2.68 1.20
C VAL A 111 -0.06 -3.34 0.73
N VAL A 112 0.99 -2.54 0.55
CA VAL A 112 2.34 -3.00 0.24
C VAL A 112 3.28 -2.53 1.35
N PRO A 113 3.63 -3.41 2.30
CA PRO A 113 4.60 -3.10 3.34
C PRO A 113 5.95 -2.74 2.73
N ALA A 114 6.69 -1.88 3.42
CA ALA A 114 7.99 -1.41 2.99
C ALA A 114 8.91 -2.59 2.65
N PHE A 115 9.58 -2.46 1.49
CA PHE A 115 10.55 -3.43 0.99
C PHE A 115 11.63 -3.74 2.05
N ASN A 116 12.09 -2.70 2.75
CA ASN A 116 13.06 -2.84 3.83
C ASN A 116 12.34 -3.07 5.17
N LYS A 117 12.49 -4.28 5.73
CA LYS A 117 11.94 -4.66 7.04
C LYS A 117 12.34 -3.70 8.17
N LEU A 118 13.54 -3.10 8.12
CA LEU A 118 14.01 -2.14 9.13
C LEU A 118 13.26 -0.80 9.11
N ARG A 119 12.52 -0.54 8.02
CA ARG A 119 11.67 0.64 7.84
C ARG A 119 10.19 0.35 8.08
N ARG A 120 9.81 -0.89 8.44
CA ARG A 120 8.44 -1.24 8.84
C ARG A 120 8.14 -0.72 10.24
N ARG A 121 7.88 0.58 10.34
CA ARG A 121 7.71 1.29 11.63
C ARG A 121 6.30 1.84 11.80
N HIS A 122 5.49 1.86 10.75
CA HIS A 122 4.20 2.53 10.75
C HIS A 122 3.06 1.54 10.52
N HIS A 123 1.96 1.74 11.23
CA HIS A 123 0.74 0.96 11.00
C HIS A 123 0.12 1.38 9.67
N ILE A 124 0.04 0.44 8.72
CA ILE A 124 -0.47 0.72 7.37
C ILE A 124 -1.99 0.61 7.30
N LEU A 125 -2.57 -0.40 7.96
CA LEU A 125 -4.03 -0.62 7.94
C LEU A 125 -4.83 0.62 8.37
N PRO A 126 -4.46 1.33 9.46
CA PRO A 126 -5.18 2.53 9.88
C PRO A 126 -5.09 3.71 8.89
N THR A 127 -4.11 3.75 8.00
CA THR A 127 -3.96 4.83 7.01
C THR A 127 -4.49 4.44 5.63
N THR A 128 -4.92 3.18 5.45
CA THR A 128 -5.37 2.64 4.17
C THR A 128 -6.72 3.26 3.78
N GLN A 129 -6.86 3.61 2.50
CA GLN A 129 -8.09 4.14 1.90
C GLN A 129 -8.48 3.33 0.66
N TRP A 130 -9.78 3.30 0.35
CA TRP A 130 -10.28 2.68 -0.87
C TRP A 130 -9.76 3.36 -2.12
N ALA A 131 -9.60 2.61 -3.22
CA ALA A 131 -8.98 3.03 -4.47
C ALA A 131 -7.52 3.49 -4.34
N HIS A 132 -6.83 3.13 -3.25
CA HIS A 132 -5.44 3.53 -3.01
C HIS A 132 -4.54 2.32 -2.79
N LEU A 133 -3.27 2.52 -3.13
CA LEU A 133 -2.14 1.74 -2.64
C LEU A 133 -1.59 2.41 -1.38
N ALA A 134 -1.54 1.67 -0.28
CA ALA A 134 -0.98 2.10 0.98
C ALA A 134 0.35 1.39 1.27
N THR A 135 1.32 2.15 1.74
CA THR A 135 2.61 1.69 2.29
C THR A 135 2.77 2.29 3.68
N ASP A 136 3.86 1.96 4.38
CA ASP A 136 4.19 2.51 5.71
C ASP A 136 4.12 4.05 5.79
N THR A 137 4.55 4.75 4.72
CA THR A 137 4.70 6.21 4.77
C THR A 137 4.02 6.92 3.61
N LEU A 138 3.27 6.20 2.78
CA LEU A 138 2.62 6.76 1.60
C LEU A 138 1.27 6.11 1.39
N LEU A 139 0.26 6.96 1.19
CA LEU A 139 -1.02 6.59 0.62
C LEU A 139 -1.08 7.21 -0.78
N PHE A 140 -1.22 6.37 -1.80
CA PHE A 140 -1.15 6.78 -3.20
C PHE A 140 -2.42 6.37 -3.96
N PRO A 141 -3.16 7.32 -4.58
CA PRO A 141 -4.32 6.98 -5.40
C PRO A 141 -3.89 6.06 -6.55
N TRP A 142 -4.60 4.95 -6.74
CA TRP A 142 -4.26 4.00 -7.79
C TRP A 142 -5.21 4.13 -8.98
N ASP A 143 -4.86 5.01 -9.90
CA ASP A 143 -5.59 5.25 -11.14
C ASP A 143 -5.06 4.42 -12.32
N THR A 144 -5.68 4.57 -13.49
CA THR A 144 -5.26 3.90 -14.73
C THR A 144 -3.84 4.29 -15.14
N GLY A 145 -3.40 5.52 -14.86
CA GLY A 145 -2.05 5.98 -15.15
C GLY A 145 -1.01 5.28 -14.27
N ALA A 146 -1.32 5.08 -12.98
CA ALA A 146 -0.49 4.33 -12.05
C ALA A 146 -0.38 2.85 -12.47
N ALA A 147 -1.50 2.23 -12.84
CA ALA A 147 -1.53 0.87 -13.36
C ALA A 147 -0.66 0.72 -14.62
N GLN A 148 -0.79 1.64 -15.59
CA GLN A 148 0.02 1.61 -16.80
C GLN A 148 1.51 1.81 -16.51
N ARG A 149 1.89 2.71 -15.58
CA ARG A 149 3.29 2.90 -15.17
C ARG A 149 3.86 1.64 -14.52
N LEU A 150 3.07 0.92 -13.72
CA LEU A 150 3.50 -0.37 -13.16
C LEU A 150 3.68 -1.42 -14.26
N ALA A 151 2.76 -1.48 -15.22
CA ALA A 151 2.85 -2.41 -16.35
C ALA A 151 4.10 -2.14 -17.21
N ASP A 152 4.37 -0.86 -17.50
CA ASP A 152 5.59 -0.43 -18.19
C ASP A 152 6.85 -0.81 -17.41
N LEU A 153 6.86 -0.60 -16.09
CA LEU A 153 7.98 -0.99 -15.23
C LEU A 153 8.20 -2.50 -15.23
N ALA A 154 7.14 -3.29 -15.09
CA ALA A 154 7.20 -4.74 -15.11
C ALA A 154 7.74 -5.23 -16.46
N TRP A 155 7.24 -4.68 -17.57
CA TRP A 155 7.73 -4.99 -18.91
C TRP A 155 9.21 -4.62 -19.11
N LEU A 156 9.65 -3.44 -18.64
CA LEU A 156 11.05 -3.04 -18.70
C LEU A 156 11.96 -4.00 -17.91
N ARG A 157 11.52 -4.47 -16.75
CA ARG A 157 12.28 -5.39 -15.90
C ARG A 157 12.32 -6.81 -16.48
N HIS A 158 11.16 -7.36 -16.83
CA HIS A 158 11.02 -8.77 -17.16
C HIS A 158 11.26 -9.07 -18.64
N SER A 159 10.86 -8.18 -19.55
CA SER A 159 10.99 -8.40 -21.00
C SER A 159 12.20 -7.69 -21.59
N VAL A 160 12.47 -6.45 -21.17
CA VAL A 160 13.65 -5.70 -21.64
C VAL A 160 14.90 -6.04 -20.83
N GLY A 161 14.76 -6.66 -19.65
CA GLY A 161 15.89 -7.07 -18.81
C GLY A 161 16.61 -5.91 -18.15
N ALA A 162 15.94 -4.76 -17.97
CA ALA A 162 16.52 -3.61 -17.29
C ALA A 162 16.72 -3.94 -15.80
N SER A 163 17.95 -3.77 -15.31
CA SER A 163 18.23 -3.93 -13.89
C SER A 163 17.60 -2.79 -13.08
N TRP A 164 17.40 -2.99 -11.77
CA TRP A 164 16.86 -1.92 -10.92
C TRP A 164 17.78 -0.68 -10.87
N SER A 165 19.10 -0.89 -10.88
CA SER A 165 20.07 0.22 -10.90
C SER A 165 20.02 1.01 -12.20
N GLN A 166 19.81 0.34 -13.34
CA GLN A 166 19.56 1.02 -14.62
C GLN A 166 18.26 1.83 -14.55
N LEU A 167 17.19 1.25 -14.01
CA LEU A 167 15.87 1.90 -13.92
C LEU A 167 15.85 3.13 -12.99
N GLN A 168 16.81 3.27 -12.09
CA GLN A 168 16.98 4.49 -11.29
C GLN A 168 17.50 5.68 -12.12
N ARG A 169 18.14 5.43 -13.27
CA ARG A 169 18.70 6.48 -14.12
C ARG A 169 17.59 7.23 -14.86
N ALA A 170 17.78 8.53 -15.04
CA ALA A 170 16.86 9.39 -15.78
C ALA A 170 16.72 8.99 -17.25
N ALA A 171 17.73 8.34 -17.84
CA ALA A 171 17.67 7.84 -19.21
C ALA A 171 18.18 6.39 -19.28
N PRO A 172 17.67 5.58 -20.21
CA PRO A 172 18.19 4.26 -20.48
C PRO A 172 19.63 4.32 -20.98
N GLU A 173 20.42 3.30 -20.66
CA GLU A 173 21.77 3.17 -21.19
C GLU A 173 21.71 2.84 -22.69
N PRO A 174 22.58 3.44 -23.54
CA PRO A 174 22.55 3.19 -24.98
C PRO A 174 22.64 1.69 -25.32
N LYS A 175 23.49 0.94 -24.62
CA LYS A 175 23.64 -0.51 -24.81
C LYS A 175 22.34 -1.29 -24.57
N LEU A 176 21.51 -0.86 -23.62
CA LEU A 176 20.22 -1.52 -23.34
C LEU A 176 19.23 -1.34 -24.50
N ILE A 177 19.31 -0.20 -25.19
CA ILE A 177 18.46 0.10 -26.35
C ILE A 177 19.01 -0.59 -27.60
N THR A 178 20.30 -0.42 -27.90
CA THR A 178 20.89 -0.89 -29.16
C THR A 178 20.96 -2.40 -29.30
N THR A 179 20.85 -3.14 -28.19
CA THR A 179 20.72 -4.61 -28.17
C THR A 179 19.30 -5.10 -28.47
N ARG A 180 18.35 -4.20 -28.72
CA ARG A 180 16.94 -4.51 -29.01
C ARG A 180 16.57 -4.14 -30.44
N PRO A 181 15.56 -4.81 -31.05
CA PRO A 181 15.07 -4.43 -32.37
C PRO A 181 14.65 -2.96 -32.41
N HIS A 182 15.00 -2.23 -33.47
CA HIS A 182 14.73 -0.79 -33.61
C HIS A 182 13.25 -0.41 -33.39
N GLN A 183 12.33 -1.29 -33.77
CA GLN A 183 10.88 -1.10 -33.58
C GLN A 183 10.48 -0.99 -32.10
N SER A 184 11.27 -1.55 -31.18
CA SER A 184 11.01 -1.50 -29.74
C SER A 184 11.50 -0.22 -29.06
N TRP A 185 12.41 0.52 -29.70
CA TRP A 185 13.06 1.68 -29.08
C TRP A 185 12.07 2.77 -28.64
N PRO A 186 11.07 3.17 -29.45
CA PRO A 186 10.10 4.18 -29.01
C PRO A 186 9.33 3.73 -27.76
N ARG A 187 8.95 2.45 -27.68
CA ARG A 187 8.25 1.90 -26.51
C ARG A 187 9.14 1.94 -25.25
N ILE A 188 10.42 1.57 -25.39
CA ILE A 188 11.39 1.64 -24.27
C ILE A 188 11.50 3.09 -23.77
N LEU A 189 11.72 4.05 -24.68
CA LEU A 189 11.90 5.47 -24.34
C LEU A 189 10.65 6.07 -23.70
N THR A 190 9.47 5.78 -24.24
CA THR A 190 8.19 6.22 -23.67
C THR A 190 8.00 5.66 -22.27
N ALA A 191 8.10 4.33 -22.10
CA ALA A 191 7.99 3.69 -20.79
C ALA A 191 8.97 4.27 -19.78
N TRP A 192 10.24 4.46 -20.17
CA TRP A 192 11.28 5.01 -19.29
C TRP A 192 10.98 6.43 -18.82
N THR A 193 10.40 7.24 -19.72
CA THR A 193 10.00 8.62 -19.45
C THR A 193 8.78 8.66 -18.53
N GLN A 194 7.85 7.72 -18.70
CA GLN A 194 6.71 7.58 -17.79
C GLN A 194 7.14 7.17 -16.37
N LEU A 195 8.34 6.64 -16.14
CA LEU A 195 8.78 6.33 -14.77
C LEU A 195 9.29 7.54 -13.97
N GLN A 196 9.52 8.70 -14.62
CA GLN A 196 10.12 9.87 -13.94
C GLN A 196 9.37 10.35 -12.69
N PRO A 197 8.02 10.45 -12.69
CA PRO A 197 7.29 10.92 -11.49
C PRO A 197 7.48 9.97 -10.30
N TRP A 198 7.53 8.66 -10.55
CA TRP A 198 7.66 7.66 -9.49
C TRP A 198 9.06 7.64 -8.87
N ARG A 199 10.12 7.88 -9.65
CA ARG A 199 11.50 7.97 -9.14
C ARG A 199 11.67 9.07 -8.08
N ARG A 200 10.81 10.10 -8.10
CA ARG A 200 10.82 11.22 -7.14
C ARG A 200 10.04 10.93 -5.86
N ILE A 201 9.34 9.80 -5.78
CA ILE A 201 8.54 9.38 -4.63
C ILE A 201 9.14 8.08 -4.09
N PRO A 202 10.14 8.15 -3.17
CA PRO A 202 10.89 6.98 -2.75
C PRO A 202 10.03 5.81 -2.22
N PRO A 203 8.99 6.03 -1.38
CA PRO A 203 8.14 4.94 -0.91
C PRO A 203 7.39 4.23 -2.04
N LEU A 204 6.93 4.98 -3.05
CA LEU A 204 6.26 4.43 -4.22
C LEU A 204 7.24 3.63 -5.10
N TRP A 205 8.46 4.15 -5.26
CA TRP A 205 9.50 3.47 -6.02
C TRP A 205 9.93 2.16 -5.37
N ASP A 206 10.08 2.14 -4.05
CA ASP A 206 10.38 0.92 -3.29
C ASP A 206 9.22 -0.09 -3.31
N ALA A 207 7.97 0.38 -3.25
CA ALA A 207 6.79 -0.48 -3.44
C ALA A 207 6.80 -1.08 -4.84
N ALA A 208 7.01 -0.27 -5.88
CA ALA A 208 7.09 -0.72 -7.27
C ALA A 208 8.22 -1.74 -7.49
N ARG A 209 9.37 -1.59 -6.80
CA ARG A 209 10.44 -2.59 -6.78
C ARG A 209 9.96 -3.94 -6.28
N SER A 210 9.17 -3.93 -5.20
CA SER A 210 8.65 -5.13 -4.54
C SER A 210 7.61 -5.82 -5.40
N LEU A 211 6.71 -5.03 -5.98
CA LEU A 211 5.66 -5.49 -6.91
C LEU A 211 6.25 -6.12 -8.18
N THR A 212 7.40 -5.64 -8.66
CA THR A 212 8.05 -6.14 -9.89
C THR A 212 9.28 -7.01 -9.60
N ALA A 213 9.44 -7.45 -8.36
CA ALA A 213 10.45 -8.45 -8.02
C ALA A 213 10.09 -9.78 -8.68
N PRO A 214 11.07 -10.59 -9.10
CA PRO A 214 10.77 -11.97 -9.44
C PRO A 214 10.12 -12.66 -8.22
N PRO A 215 9.06 -13.46 -8.43
CA PRO A 215 8.38 -14.13 -7.34
C PRO A 215 9.38 -15.02 -6.60
N LYS A 216 9.31 -14.99 -5.26
CA LYS A 216 10.10 -15.90 -4.44
C LYS A 216 9.44 -17.28 -4.46
N PRO A 217 10.22 -18.36 -4.54
CA PRO A 217 9.70 -19.72 -4.43
C PRO A 217 9.10 -20.00 -3.05
#